data_AF-A0A2N7ICV8-F1
#
_entry.id   AF-A0A2N7ICV8-F1
#
_cell.length_a   1.000
_cell.length_b   1.000
_cell.length_c   1.000
_cell.angle_alpha   90.00
_cell.angle_beta   90.00
_cell.angle_gamma   90.00
#
_symmetry.space_group_name_H-M   'P 1'
#
loop_
_entity.id
_entity.type
_entity.pdbx_description
1 polymer ?
#
loop_
_entity_poly.entity_id
_entity_poly.type
_entity_poly.pdbx_seq_one_letter_code
_entity_poly.pdbx_strand_id
1 'polypeptide(L)'
;MKLKTVALLATALISQTVTAQTNAVSPTDTLFNQASVKAVIDMAFNTKSERYTEFASLFNLCQKLPNNPQCGEKYELKRTNYEIAKANYDVLLMTNEPQFITLMMPPVNYEELVSGLKTLGYLSDEQEKVEQVQTLEGLNQWLEFHNFAKTDDIYFMHALLVRAEELSQQLYIERHPI
;
A
#
# COMPACT_ATOMS: atom_id res chain seq x y z
N MET A 1 30.05 81.19 12.63
CA MET A 1 30.37 80.37 13.81
C MET A 1 29.44 79.15 13.82
N LYS A 2 30.04 77.96 13.67
CA LYS A 2 29.53 76.59 13.93
C LYS A 2 28.29 76.08 13.17
N LEU A 3 28.57 75.24 12.16
CA LEU A 3 27.74 74.12 11.72
C LEU A 3 27.36 73.22 12.91
N LYS A 4 26.14 72.67 12.90
CA LYS A 4 25.87 71.32 13.43
C LYS A 4 24.86 70.61 12.53
N THR A 5 25.41 69.82 11.63
CA THR A 5 24.75 68.70 10.94
C THR A 5 24.42 67.63 11.98
N VAL A 6 23.18 67.18 12.05
CA VAL A 6 22.82 65.93 12.73
C VAL A 6 22.09 65.07 11.71
N ALA A 7 22.83 64.14 11.12
CA ALA A 7 22.27 63.07 10.31
C ALA A 7 21.75 61.99 11.27
N LEU A 8 20.44 61.77 11.28
CA LEU A 8 19.83 60.61 11.95
C LEU A 8 19.96 59.40 11.02
N LEU A 9 20.91 58.52 11.34
CA LEU A 9 20.98 57.16 10.81
C LEU A 9 19.88 56.32 11.48
N ALA A 10 18.80 56.04 10.76
CA ALA A 10 17.85 55.01 11.13
C ALA A 10 18.39 53.65 10.68
N THR A 11 19.06 52.93 11.59
CA THR A 11 19.37 51.51 11.41
C THR A 11 18.09 50.70 11.55
N ALA A 12 17.50 50.29 10.43
CA ALA A 12 16.46 49.27 10.41
C ALA A 12 17.10 47.91 10.72
N LEU A 13 17.00 47.49 11.99
CA LEU A 13 17.23 46.10 12.40
C LEU A 13 16.06 45.26 11.88
N ILE A 14 16.23 44.68 10.69
CA ILE A 14 15.34 43.61 10.23
C ILE A 14 15.74 42.36 11.01
N SER A 15 15.05 42.14 12.15
CA SER A 15 15.08 40.86 12.84
C SER A 15 14.45 39.83 11.90
N GLN A 16 15.27 39.09 11.17
CA GLN A 16 14.83 37.86 10.51
C GLN A 16 14.52 36.86 11.62
N THR A 17 13.27 36.84 12.06
CA THR A 17 12.73 35.69 12.76
C THR A 17 12.64 34.57 11.73
N VAL A 18 13.66 33.72 11.70
CA VAL A 18 13.53 32.41 11.05
C VAL A 18 12.56 31.63 11.92
N THR A 19 11.26 31.74 11.61
CA THR A 19 10.30 30.73 12.03
C THR A 19 10.69 29.45 11.31
N ALA A 20 11.41 28.57 12.01
CA ALA A 20 11.52 27.18 11.61
C ALA A 20 10.10 26.64 11.56
N GLN A 21 9.54 26.58 10.36
CA GLN A 21 8.25 25.97 10.08
C GLN A 21 8.46 24.47 10.29
N THR A 22 8.27 24.00 11.52
CA THR A 22 8.15 22.58 11.78
C THR A 22 6.99 22.11 10.91
N ASN A 23 7.27 21.32 9.88
CA ASN A 23 6.24 20.68 9.08
C ASN A 23 5.32 19.98 10.08
N ALA A 24 4.12 20.52 10.28
CA ALA A 24 3.12 19.85 11.10
C ALA A 24 2.84 18.52 10.39
N VAL A 25 3.16 17.42 11.07
CA VAL A 25 2.84 16.08 10.59
C VAL A 25 1.33 16.06 10.34
N SER A 26 0.91 15.83 9.10
CA SER A 26 -0.50 15.78 8.77
C SER A 26 -1.14 14.60 9.53
N PRO A 27 -2.39 14.70 10.01
CA PRO A 27 -3.11 13.53 10.53
C PRO A 27 -3.08 12.33 9.56
N THR A 28 -3.00 12.60 8.26
CA THR A 28 -2.82 11.57 7.23
C THR A 28 -1.45 10.89 7.31
N ASP A 29 -0.38 11.63 7.62
CA ASP A 29 0.98 11.09 7.78
C ASP A 29 1.09 10.19 9.02
N THR A 30 0.26 10.45 10.06
CA THR A 30 0.18 9.60 11.24
C THR A 30 -0.58 8.31 11.00
N LEU A 31 -1.65 8.34 10.18
CA LEU A 31 -2.43 7.16 9.83
C LEU A 31 -1.69 6.26 8.83
N PHE A 32 -1.13 6.88 7.79
CA PHE A 32 -0.38 6.21 6.73
C PHE A 32 1.10 6.63 6.79
N ASN A 33 1.83 6.02 7.72
CA ASN A 33 3.28 6.14 7.79
C ASN A 33 3.90 5.81 6.43
N GLN A 34 4.43 6.83 5.75
CA GLN A 34 4.89 6.72 4.37
C GLN A 34 6.05 5.73 4.20
N ALA A 35 6.85 5.50 5.24
CA ALA A 35 7.89 4.46 5.20
C ALA A 35 7.28 3.06 5.12
N SER A 36 6.26 2.77 5.95
CA SER A 36 5.55 1.48 5.92
C SER A 36 4.73 1.32 4.64
N VAL A 37 4.04 2.37 4.18
CA VAL A 37 3.34 2.34 2.88
C VAL A 37 4.31 2.00 1.76
N LYS A 38 5.46 2.69 1.69
CA LYS A 38 6.47 2.44 0.67
C LYS A 38 6.97 1.00 0.70
N ALA A 39 7.22 0.44 1.89
CA ALA A 39 7.68 -0.94 2.02
C ALA A 39 6.67 -1.95 1.43
N VAL A 40 5.38 -1.74 1.65
CA VAL A 40 4.33 -2.59 1.06
C VAL A 40 4.20 -2.36 -0.45
N ILE A 41 4.33 -1.13 -0.94
CA ILE A 41 4.34 -0.85 -2.39
C ILE A 41 5.53 -1.52 -3.08
N ASP A 42 6.72 -1.48 -2.47
CA ASP A 42 7.91 -2.18 -2.97
C ASP A 42 7.69 -3.70 -2.99
N MET A 43 7.03 -4.25 -1.96
CA MET A 43 6.62 -5.66 -1.94
C MET A 43 5.65 -5.98 -3.09
N ALA A 44 4.60 -5.17 -3.29
CA ALA A 44 3.65 -5.35 -4.39
C ALA A 44 4.33 -5.28 -5.76
N PHE A 45 5.30 -4.37 -5.93
CA PHE A 45 6.12 -4.29 -7.14
C PHE A 45 6.89 -5.58 -7.39
N ASN A 46 7.57 -6.10 -6.37
CA ASN A 46 8.35 -7.33 -6.46
C ASN A 46 7.45 -8.51 -6.81
N THR A 47 6.32 -8.67 -6.12
CA THR A 47 5.33 -9.72 -6.41
C THR A 47 4.85 -9.62 -7.86
N LYS A 48 4.46 -8.44 -8.34
CA LYS A 48 4.08 -8.21 -9.74
C LYS A 48 5.18 -8.63 -10.71
N SER A 49 6.43 -8.22 -10.45
CA SER A 49 7.59 -8.50 -11.31
C SER A 49 7.88 -10.00 -11.42
N GLU A 50 7.80 -10.70 -10.31
CA GLU A 50 7.99 -12.14 -10.24
C GLU A 50 6.87 -12.90 -10.98
N ARG A 51 5.61 -12.51 -10.77
CA ARG A 51 4.47 -13.07 -11.49
C ARG A 51 4.55 -12.80 -12.99
N TYR A 52 4.99 -11.61 -13.39
CA TYR A 52 5.23 -11.28 -14.80
C TYR A 52 6.26 -12.23 -15.41
N THR A 53 7.35 -12.53 -14.70
CA THR A 53 8.40 -13.43 -15.18
C THR A 53 7.87 -14.85 -15.39
N GLU A 54 7.03 -15.36 -14.48
CA GLU A 54 6.37 -16.66 -14.61
C GLU A 54 5.44 -16.69 -15.84
N PHE A 55 4.60 -15.67 -15.99
CA PHE A 55 3.71 -15.50 -17.13
C PHE A 55 4.46 -15.39 -18.46
N ALA A 56 5.42 -14.46 -18.56
CA ALA A 56 6.16 -14.18 -19.79
C ALA A 56 6.95 -15.41 -20.26
N SER A 57 7.47 -16.20 -19.33
CA SER A 57 8.15 -17.46 -19.64
C SER A 57 7.20 -18.46 -20.33
N LEU A 58 5.99 -18.63 -19.80
CA LEU A 58 4.99 -19.50 -20.41
C LEU A 58 4.43 -18.92 -21.72
N PHE A 59 4.20 -17.61 -21.78
CA PHE A 59 3.79 -16.93 -23.02
C PHE A 59 4.77 -17.24 -24.15
N ASN A 60 6.07 -17.05 -23.92
CA ASN A 60 7.12 -17.31 -24.91
C ASN A 60 7.20 -18.79 -25.30
N LEU A 61 7.00 -19.72 -24.34
CA LEU A 61 6.92 -21.15 -24.63
C LEU A 61 5.75 -21.45 -25.57
N CYS A 62 4.56 -20.94 -25.27
CA CYS A 62 3.33 -21.25 -25.99
C CYS A 62 3.26 -20.59 -27.37
N GLN A 63 3.94 -19.47 -27.57
CA GLN A 63 4.15 -18.89 -28.90
C GLN A 63 4.99 -19.82 -29.80
N LYS A 64 5.96 -20.55 -29.24
CA LYS A 64 6.85 -21.45 -30.00
C LYS A 64 6.30 -22.86 -30.14
N LEU A 65 5.66 -23.38 -29.10
CA LEU A 65 5.16 -24.74 -28.98
C LEU A 65 3.69 -24.69 -28.49
N PRO A 66 2.74 -24.33 -29.37
CA PRO A 66 1.35 -24.09 -28.97
C PRO A 66 0.66 -25.32 -28.38
N ASN A 67 1.10 -26.53 -28.75
CA ASN A 67 0.56 -27.79 -28.23
C ASN A 67 1.31 -28.32 -26.99
N ASN A 68 2.19 -27.52 -26.37
CA ASN A 68 2.86 -27.93 -25.14
C ASN A 68 1.81 -28.10 -24.01
N PRO A 69 1.87 -29.16 -23.19
CA PRO A 69 0.91 -29.39 -22.11
C PRO A 69 0.77 -28.24 -21.11
N GLN A 70 1.76 -27.35 -21.02
CA GLN A 70 1.74 -26.18 -20.13
C GLN A 70 0.93 -24.99 -20.67
N CYS A 71 0.45 -25.04 -21.92
CA CYS A 71 -0.19 -23.90 -22.61
C CYS A 71 -1.70 -23.77 -22.40
N GLY A 72 -2.31 -24.68 -21.63
CA GLY A 72 -3.71 -24.57 -21.20
C GLY A 72 -3.83 -23.88 -19.83
N GLU A 73 -4.44 -24.58 -18.88
CA GLU A 73 -4.76 -24.06 -17.54
C GLU A 73 -3.58 -23.41 -16.82
N LYS A 74 -2.39 -24.00 -16.91
CA LYS A 74 -1.20 -23.45 -16.25
C LYS A 74 -0.81 -22.07 -16.79
N TYR A 75 -0.86 -21.88 -18.11
CA TYR A 75 -0.60 -20.59 -18.73
C TYR A 75 -1.64 -19.55 -18.28
N GLU A 76 -2.93 -19.93 -18.33
CA GLU A 76 -4.03 -19.05 -17.93
C GLU A 76 -3.94 -18.64 -16.47
N LEU A 77 -3.67 -19.58 -15.57
CA LEU A 77 -3.46 -19.31 -14.15
C LEU A 77 -2.33 -18.30 -13.93
N LYS A 78 -1.17 -18.48 -14.59
CA LYS A 78 -0.04 -17.56 -14.43
C LYS A 78 -0.31 -16.19 -15.03
N ARG A 79 -1.07 -16.11 -16.14
CA ARG A 79 -1.55 -14.83 -16.69
C ARG A 79 -2.45 -14.11 -15.70
N THR A 80 -3.47 -14.78 -15.18
CA THR A 80 -4.40 -14.22 -14.19
C THR A 80 -3.69 -13.75 -12.93
N ASN A 81 -2.78 -14.57 -12.37
CA ASN A 81 -2.01 -14.19 -11.19
C ASN A 81 -1.15 -12.94 -11.42
N TYR A 82 -0.56 -12.79 -12.61
CA TYR A 82 0.14 -11.57 -12.99
C TYR A 82 -0.80 -10.36 -13.09
N GLU A 83 -1.94 -10.50 -13.78
CA GLU A 83 -2.90 -9.41 -13.96
C GLU A 83 -3.46 -8.91 -12.62
N ILE A 84 -3.76 -9.82 -11.69
CA ILE A 84 -4.20 -9.48 -10.33
C ILE A 84 -3.11 -8.71 -9.58
N ALA A 85 -1.87 -9.22 -9.58
CA ALA A 85 -0.76 -8.55 -8.89
C ALA A 85 -0.44 -7.18 -9.51
N LYS A 86 -0.53 -7.06 -10.84
CA LYS A 86 -0.38 -5.80 -11.56
C LYS A 86 -1.48 -4.81 -11.16
N ALA A 87 -2.74 -5.23 -11.16
CA ALA A 87 -3.85 -4.38 -10.81
C ALA A 87 -3.73 -3.85 -9.37
N ASN A 88 -3.38 -4.71 -8.41
CA ASN A 88 -3.16 -4.29 -7.02
C ASN A 88 -2.03 -3.25 -6.92
N TYR A 89 -0.87 -3.49 -7.56
CA TYR A 89 0.24 -2.53 -7.57
C TYR A 89 -0.15 -1.18 -8.20
N ASP A 90 -0.82 -1.20 -9.35
CA ASP A 90 -1.21 0.04 -10.04
C ASP A 90 -2.23 0.84 -9.21
N VAL A 91 -3.19 0.17 -8.55
CA VAL A 91 -4.18 0.83 -7.69
C VAL A 91 -3.57 1.34 -6.39
N LEU A 92 -2.56 0.66 -5.83
CA LEU A 92 -1.78 1.16 -4.70
C LEU A 92 -1.09 2.49 -5.03
N LEU A 93 -0.45 2.59 -6.19
CA LEU A 93 0.19 3.83 -6.62
C LEU A 93 -0.83 4.98 -6.75
N MET A 94 -1.99 4.71 -7.38
CA MET A 94 -3.04 5.72 -7.52
C MET A 94 -3.62 6.13 -6.17
N THR A 95 -3.86 5.19 -5.27
CA THR A 95 -4.49 5.44 -3.97
C THR A 95 -3.55 6.11 -2.98
N ASN A 96 -2.22 5.97 -3.15
CA ASN A 96 -1.24 6.65 -2.31
C ASN A 96 -1.14 8.17 -2.58
N GLU A 97 -1.86 8.69 -3.58
CA GLU A 97 -1.97 10.13 -3.78
C GLU A 97 -2.74 10.79 -2.61
N PRO A 98 -2.36 12.01 -2.17
CA PRO A 98 -2.95 12.66 -0.99
C PRO A 98 -4.48 12.78 -1.01
N GLN A 99 -5.08 12.94 -2.19
CA GLN A 99 -6.53 13.05 -2.35
C GLN A 99 -7.28 11.71 -2.24
N PHE A 100 -6.60 10.57 -2.31
CA PHE A 100 -7.22 9.24 -2.33
C PHE A 100 -6.84 8.35 -1.14
N ILE A 101 -5.73 8.65 -0.46
CA ILE A 101 -5.20 7.77 0.59
C ILE A 101 -6.17 7.60 1.77
N THR A 102 -7.00 8.60 2.05
CA THR A 102 -8.04 8.59 3.08
C THR A 102 -9.45 8.27 2.54
N LEU A 103 -9.55 7.71 1.33
CA LEU A 103 -10.82 7.24 0.79
C LEU A 103 -11.36 6.10 1.66
N MET A 104 -12.54 6.28 2.24
CA MET A 104 -13.20 5.22 3.02
C MET A 104 -13.63 4.07 2.11
N MET A 105 -13.43 2.84 2.58
CA MET A 105 -13.88 1.65 1.87
C MET A 105 -15.39 1.47 2.07
N PRO A 106 -16.18 1.29 0.98
CA PRO A 106 -17.59 0.97 1.10
C PRO A 106 -17.81 -0.35 1.85
N PRO A 107 -18.77 -0.44 2.80
CA PRO A 107 -18.99 -1.66 3.58
C PRO A 107 -19.28 -2.92 2.74
N VAL A 108 -19.91 -2.75 1.58
CA VAL A 108 -20.19 -3.84 0.63
C VAL A 108 -18.92 -4.52 0.10
N ASN A 109 -17.75 -3.84 0.18
CA ASN A 109 -16.48 -4.40 -0.26
C ASN A 109 -15.66 -4.99 0.90
N TYR A 110 -16.11 -4.92 2.16
CA TYR A 110 -15.33 -5.43 3.30
C TYR A 110 -15.02 -6.93 3.19
N GLU A 111 -15.81 -7.70 2.45
CA GLU A 111 -15.55 -9.11 2.17
C GLU A 111 -14.17 -9.34 1.55
N GLU A 112 -13.69 -8.45 0.68
CA GLU A 112 -12.35 -8.56 0.09
C GLU A 112 -11.25 -8.42 1.15
N LEU A 113 -11.40 -7.46 2.08
CA LEU A 113 -10.47 -7.28 3.19
C LEU A 113 -10.54 -8.47 4.16
N VAL A 114 -11.74 -8.96 4.47
CA VAL A 114 -11.94 -10.13 5.33
C VAL A 114 -11.25 -11.36 4.75
N SER A 115 -11.39 -11.59 3.44
CA SER A 115 -10.69 -12.68 2.75
C SER A 115 -9.18 -12.56 2.91
N GLY A 116 -8.61 -11.38 2.72
CA GLY A 116 -7.18 -11.15 2.90
C GLY A 116 -6.72 -11.39 4.34
N LEU A 117 -7.44 -10.84 5.32
CA LEU A 117 -7.12 -11.01 6.75
C LEU A 117 -7.21 -12.47 7.21
N LYS A 118 -8.15 -13.25 6.67
CA LYS A 118 -8.25 -14.70 6.91
C LYS A 118 -7.04 -15.44 6.35
N THR A 119 -6.73 -15.23 5.06
CA THR A 119 -5.56 -15.84 4.41
C THR A 119 -4.25 -15.56 5.17
N LEU A 120 -4.12 -14.36 5.74
CA LEU A 120 -2.95 -13.94 6.51
C LEU A 120 -2.99 -14.36 7.99
N GLY A 121 -4.09 -14.96 8.46
CA GLY A 121 -4.24 -15.49 9.82
C GLY A 121 -4.62 -14.46 10.90
N TYR A 122 -5.08 -13.27 10.51
CA TYR A 122 -5.60 -12.24 11.42
C TYR A 122 -7.09 -12.41 11.74
N LEU A 123 -7.79 -13.25 10.97
CA LEU A 123 -9.15 -13.69 11.23
C LEU A 123 -9.22 -15.22 11.11
N SER A 124 -10.18 -15.85 11.79
CA SER A 124 -10.40 -17.29 11.70
C SER A 124 -11.05 -17.68 10.37
N ASP A 125 -10.51 -18.71 9.72
CA ASP A 125 -11.09 -19.29 8.49
C ASP A 125 -12.48 -19.89 8.74
N GLU A 126 -12.70 -20.46 9.93
CA GLU A 126 -13.95 -21.14 10.31
C GLU A 126 -15.13 -20.17 10.50
N GLN A 127 -14.85 -18.88 10.60
CA GLN A 127 -15.88 -17.89 10.84
C GLN A 127 -16.62 -17.50 9.55
N GLU A 128 -17.79 -18.08 9.29
CA GLU A 128 -18.55 -17.81 8.06
C GLU A 128 -18.99 -16.36 7.89
N LYS A 129 -19.37 -15.69 9.00
CA LYS A 129 -19.79 -14.27 9.00
C LYS A 129 -18.89 -13.46 9.91
N VAL A 130 -18.24 -12.46 9.34
CA VAL A 130 -17.39 -11.50 10.06
C VAL A 130 -18.09 -10.16 10.07
N GLU A 131 -18.42 -9.69 11.27
CA GLU A 131 -19.01 -8.37 11.49
C GLU A 131 -17.95 -7.28 11.34
N GLN A 132 -18.37 -6.04 11.04
CA GLN A 132 -17.46 -4.90 10.86
C GLN A 132 -16.48 -4.72 12.03
N VAL A 133 -16.94 -4.92 13.27
CA VAL A 133 -16.12 -4.80 14.48
C VAL A 133 -14.95 -5.80 14.45
N GLN A 134 -15.21 -7.03 14.04
CA GLN A 134 -14.19 -8.08 13.96
C GLN A 134 -13.23 -7.82 12.80
N THR A 135 -13.74 -7.32 11.67
CA THR A 135 -12.89 -6.87 10.55
C THR A 135 -11.94 -5.77 11.01
N LEU A 136 -12.43 -4.80 11.79
CA LEU A 136 -11.62 -3.70 12.32
C LEU A 136 -10.59 -4.19 13.34
N GLU A 137 -10.94 -5.16 14.19
CA GLU A 137 -10.00 -5.80 15.12
C GLU A 137 -8.86 -6.51 14.37
N GLY A 138 -9.18 -7.36 13.40
CA GLY A 138 -8.18 -8.06 12.58
C GLY A 138 -7.31 -7.10 11.78
N LEU A 139 -7.92 -6.07 11.18
CA LEU A 139 -7.19 -5.01 10.49
C LEU A 139 -6.23 -4.28 11.43
N ASN A 140 -6.66 -3.91 12.64
CA ASN A 140 -5.80 -3.20 13.58
C ASN A 140 -4.64 -4.05 14.10
N GLN A 141 -4.80 -5.36 14.19
CA GLN A 141 -3.69 -6.28 14.47
C GLN A 141 -2.67 -6.28 13.33
N TRP A 142 -3.15 -6.35 12.07
CA TRP A 142 -2.31 -6.24 10.88
C TRP A 142 -1.55 -4.91 10.85
N LEU A 143 -2.26 -3.79 11.04
CA LEU A 143 -1.67 -2.44 11.04
C LEU A 143 -0.54 -2.31 12.08
N GLU A 144 -0.78 -2.77 13.30
CA GLU A 144 0.21 -2.73 14.37
C GLU A 144 1.46 -3.57 14.05
N PHE A 145 1.27 -4.78 13.51
CA PHE A 145 2.37 -5.66 13.09
C PHE A 145 3.24 -5.02 12.00
N HIS A 146 2.64 -4.23 11.12
CA HIS A 146 3.33 -3.53 10.02
C HIS A 146 3.72 -2.07 10.32
N ASN A 147 3.73 -1.66 11.60
CA ASN A 147 4.12 -0.31 12.04
C ASN A 147 3.26 0.83 11.44
N PHE A 148 1.95 0.58 11.30
CA PHE A 148 0.94 1.60 11.06
C PHE A 148 0.24 1.97 12.37
N ALA A 149 -0.40 3.14 12.39
CA ALA A 149 -1.29 3.50 13.49
C ALA A 149 -2.58 2.68 13.40
N LYS A 150 -3.17 2.40 14.57
CA LYS A 150 -4.53 1.85 14.64
C LYS A 150 -5.53 2.88 14.12
N THR A 151 -6.68 2.39 13.71
CA THR A 151 -7.75 3.17 13.11
C THR A 151 -9.12 2.72 13.61
N ASP A 152 -10.07 3.65 13.59
CA ASP A 152 -11.48 3.38 13.83
C ASP A 152 -12.26 3.20 12.49
N ASP A 153 -11.62 3.50 11.36
CA ASP A 153 -12.22 3.49 10.03
C ASP A 153 -11.46 2.55 9.07
N ILE A 154 -12.20 1.91 8.17
CA ILE A 154 -11.61 1.06 7.14
C ILE A 154 -11.46 1.88 5.86
N TYR A 155 -10.22 2.24 5.52
CA TYR A 155 -9.88 2.94 4.29
C TYR A 155 -9.59 1.96 3.15
N PHE A 156 -9.86 2.37 1.92
CA PHE A 156 -9.57 1.57 0.74
C PHE A 156 -8.07 1.22 0.64
N MET A 157 -7.20 2.16 1.05
CA MET A 157 -5.76 1.92 1.13
C MET A 157 -5.40 0.75 2.07
N HIS A 158 -6.10 0.57 3.19
CA HIS A 158 -5.86 -0.57 4.09
C HIS A 158 -6.11 -1.91 3.39
N ALA A 159 -7.23 -2.03 2.67
CA ALA A 159 -7.55 -3.24 1.92
C ALA A 159 -6.50 -3.55 0.83
N LEU A 160 -6.01 -2.53 0.13
CA LEU A 160 -4.98 -2.70 -0.88
C LEU A 160 -3.64 -3.16 -0.30
N LEU A 161 -3.26 -2.63 0.87
CA LEU A 161 -2.03 -2.99 1.58
C LEU A 161 -2.07 -4.45 2.08
N VAL A 162 -3.19 -4.84 2.71
CA VAL A 162 -3.42 -6.23 3.14
C VAL A 162 -3.39 -7.18 1.93
N ARG A 163 -4.06 -6.80 0.83
CA ARG A 163 -4.06 -7.60 -0.41
C ARG A 163 -2.67 -7.75 -1.02
N ALA A 164 -1.81 -6.75 -0.92
CA ALA A 164 -0.45 -6.84 -1.42
C ALA A 164 0.39 -7.91 -0.69
N GLU A 165 0.27 -7.97 0.64
CA GLU A 165 0.92 -9.02 1.42
C GLU A 165 0.33 -10.40 1.13
N GLU A 166 -0.99 -10.51 1.05
CA GLU A 166 -1.67 -11.76 0.70
C GLU A 166 -1.14 -12.33 -0.62
N LEU A 167 -1.05 -11.51 -1.66
CA LEU A 167 -0.52 -11.91 -2.97
C LEU A 167 0.96 -12.31 -2.92
N SER A 168 1.74 -11.64 -2.07
CA SER A 168 3.15 -11.97 -1.81
C SER A 168 3.28 -13.34 -1.13
N GLN A 169 2.46 -13.61 -0.11
CA GLN A 169 2.46 -14.88 0.60
C GLN A 169 1.99 -16.04 -0.30
N GLN A 170 0.97 -15.82 -1.13
CA GLN A 170 0.55 -16.80 -2.15
C GLN A 170 1.69 -17.15 -3.10
N LEU A 171 2.45 -16.14 -3.58
CA LEU A 171 3.63 -16.38 -4.43
C LEU A 171 4.70 -17.19 -3.69
N TYR A 172 4.95 -16.86 -2.42
CA TYR A 172 5.93 -17.58 -1.61
C TYR A 172 5.54 -19.06 -1.43
N ILE A 173 4.29 -19.34 -1.07
CA ILE A 173 3.77 -20.71 -0.87
C ILE A 173 3.84 -21.52 -2.17
N GLU A 174 3.43 -20.94 -3.31
CA GLU A 174 3.50 -21.61 -4.62
C GLU A 174 4.93 -22.01 -5.01
N ARG A 175 5.94 -21.27 -4.55
CA ARG A 175 7.37 -21.52 -4.84
C ARG A 175 8.03 -22.46 -3.84
N HIS A 176 7.44 -22.63 -2.66
CA HIS A 176 7.98 -23.45 -1.57
C HIS A 176 6.89 -24.41 -1.04
N PRO A 177 6.40 -25.34 -1.88
CA PRO A 177 5.43 -26.33 -1.42
C PRO A 177 6.07 -27.22 -0.35
N ILE A 178 5.32 -27.44 0.74
CA ILE A 178 5.67 -28.34 1.84
C ILE A 178 5.41 -29.79 1.43
#